data_AF-W6TA74-F1
#
_entry.id   AF-W6TA74-F1
#
_cell.length_a   1.000
_cell.length_b   1.000
_cell.length_c   1.000
_cell.angle_alpha   90.00
_cell.angle_beta   90.00
_cell.angle_gamma   90.00
#
_symmetry.space_group_name_H-M   'P 1'
#
loop_
_entity.id
_entity.type
_entity.pdbx_description
1 polymer ?
#
loop_
_entity_poly.entity_id
_entity_poly.type
_entity_poly.pdbx_seq_one_letter_code
_entity_poly.pdbx_strand_id
1 'polypeptide(L)'
;MRKRWWLLGLLVVILGLGWLGYDHIYLESDNHATQMIDTQLNTAVKSSHHTDLLKLAKDTKTEQFIRKIPKNAQFSETSGFQGGSKHDGLYVTAIDHHTIDLDVEQTGRTTWRVTKISVRS
;
A
#
# COMPACT_ATOMS: atom_id res chain seq x y z
N MET A 1 0.53 47.68 16.93
CA MET A 1 0.00 46.31 17.18
C MET A 1 -0.69 45.67 15.96
N ARG A 2 -1.34 46.42 15.05
CA ARG A 2 -2.04 45.85 13.86
C ARG A 2 -1.16 45.07 12.85
N LYS A 3 0.12 45.42 12.67
CA LYS A 3 1.02 44.75 11.70
C LYS A 3 1.34 43.27 12.05
N ARG A 4 1.29 42.89 13.32
CA ARG A 4 1.54 41.50 13.77
C ARG A 4 0.40 40.54 13.40
N TRP A 5 -0.84 41.04 13.39
CA TRP A 5 -2.02 40.24 13.07
C TRP A 5 -2.10 39.85 11.58
N TRP A 6 -1.62 40.72 10.69
CA TRP A 6 -1.50 40.41 9.26
C TRP A 6 -0.44 39.34 8.97
N LEU A 7 0.70 39.38 9.66
CA LEU A 7 1.74 38.36 9.53
C LEU A 7 1.28 37.00 10.05
N LEU A 8 0.53 36.96 11.15
CA LEU A 8 -0.08 35.74 11.67
C LEU A 8 -1.16 35.18 10.73
N GLY A 9 -2.02 36.05 10.19
CA GLY A 9 -3.01 35.65 9.18
C GLY A 9 -2.38 35.07 7.92
N LEU A 10 -1.30 35.69 7.42
CA LEU A 10 -0.54 35.20 6.27
C LEU A 10 0.09 33.83 6.55
N LEU A 11 0.66 33.64 7.75
CA LEU A 11 1.32 32.39 8.13
C LEU A 11 0.32 31.23 8.24
N VAL A 12 -0.88 31.48 8.75
CA VAL A 12 -1.98 30.50 8.77
C VAL A 12 -2.43 30.12 7.36
N VAL A 13 -2.51 31.08 6.43
CA VAL A 13 -2.85 30.81 5.03
C VAL A 13 -1.77 29.96 4.34
N ILE A 14 -0.49 30.27 4.56
CA ILE A 14 0.63 29.49 3.99
C ILE A 14 0.63 28.06 4.53
N LEU A 15 0.45 27.88 5.84
CA LEU A 15 0.38 26.56 6.46
C LEU A 15 -0.85 25.76 5.99
N GLY A 16 -2.00 26.41 5.82
CA GLY A 16 -3.21 25.78 5.29
C GLY A 16 -3.06 25.33 3.84
N LEU A 17 -2.47 26.17 2.98
CA LEU A 17 -2.17 25.80 1.59
C LEU A 17 -1.10 24.71 1.49
N GLY A 18 -0.09 24.75 2.37
CA GLY A 18 0.92 23.70 2.48
C GLY A 18 0.32 22.35 2.88
N TRP A 19 -0.64 22.34 3.80
CA TRP A 19 -1.37 21.13 4.19
C TRP A 19 -2.20 20.57 3.03
N LEU A 20 -2.99 21.41 2.36
CA LEU A 20 -3.82 20.98 1.23
C LEU A 20 -2.99 20.46 0.05
N GLY A 21 -1.85 21.09 -0.23
CA GLY A 21 -0.91 20.63 -1.26
C GLY A 21 -0.25 19.30 -0.88
N TYR A 22 0.16 19.14 0.38
CA TYR A 22 0.76 17.90 0.87
C TYR A 22 -0.20 16.71 0.75
N ASP A 23 -1.46 16.89 1.15
CA ASP A 23 -2.47 15.82 1.12
C ASP A 23 -2.71 15.34 -0.33
N HIS A 24 -2.81 16.28 -1.28
CA HIS A 24 -3.03 15.95 -2.69
C HIS A 24 -1.82 15.23 -3.32
N ILE A 25 -0.60 15.67 -2.99
CA ILE A 25 0.64 15.01 -3.46
C ILE A 25 0.79 13.64 -2.82
N TYR A 26 0.46 13.51 -1.54
CA TYR A 26 0.54 12.25 -0.82
C TYR A 26 -0.44 11.21 -1.39
N LEU A 27 -1.70 11.60 -1.60
CA LEU A 27 -2.74 10.71 -2.13
C LEU A 27 -2.46 10.21 -3.56
N GLU A 28 -1.66 10.92 -4.34
CA GLU A 28 -1.21 10.49 -5.67
C GLU A 28 0.15 9.81 -5.64
N SER A 29 0.83 9.79 -4.49
CA SER A 29 2.17 9.24 -4.36
C SER A 29 2.19 7.72 -4.25
N ASP A 30 3.29 7.15 -4.72
CA ASP A 30 3.63 5.74 -4.56
C ASP A 30 3.65 5.32 -3.07
N ASN A 31 4.05 6.22 -2.17
CA ASN A 31 4.03 5.98 -0.72
C ASN A 31 2.61 5.71 -0.18
N HIS A 32 1.59 6.38 -0.73
CA HIS A 32 0.21 6.09 -0.34
C HIS A 32 -0.23 4.72 -0.85
N ALA A 33 0.12 4.38 -2.10
CA ALA A 33 -0.17 3.08 -2.68
C ALA A 33 0.47 1.95 -1.87
N THR A 34 1.75 2.05 -1.52
CA THR A 34 2.46 1.03 -0.73
C THR A 34 1.86 0.85 0.66
N GLN A 35 1.50 1.93 1.37
CA GLN A 35 0.82 1.82 2.66
C GLN A 35 -0.56 1.15 2.56
N MET A 36 -1.32 1.45 1.50
CA MET A 36 -2.60 0.79 1.26
C MET A 36 -2.42 -0.71 0.98
N ILE A 37 -1.41 -1.07 0.19
CA ILE A 37 -1.06 -2.47 -0.10
C ILE A 37 -0.69 -3.20 1.18
N ASP A 38 0.19 -2.63 2.00
CA ASP A 38 0.60 -3.19 3.29
C ASP A 38 -0.59 -3.40 4.22
N THR A 39 -1.49 -2.43 4.29
CA THR A 39 -2.70 -2.52 5.13
C THR A 39 -3.62 -3.65 4.67
N GLN A 40 -3.83 -3.79 3.36
CA GLN A 40 -4.66 -4.84 2.78
C GLN A 40 -4.08 -6.23 3.07
N LEU A 41 -2.79 -6.43 2.79
CA LEU A 41 -2.11 -7.71 3.00
C LEU A 41 -2.08 -8.10 4.48
N ASN A 42 -1.77 -7.15 5.36
CA ASN A 42 -1.74 -7.39 6.81
C ASN A 42 -3.12 -7.60 7.43
N THR A 43 -4.18 -7.11 6.79
CA THR A 43 -5.56 -7.44 7.18
C THR A 43 -5.90 -8.85 6.70
N ALA A 44 -5.56 -9.19 5.45
CA ALA A 44 -5.84 -10.50 4.86
C ALA A 44 -5.06 -11.65 5.54
N VAL A 45 -3.82 -11.42 5.96
CA VAL A 45 -3.02 -12.45 6.69
C VAL A 45 -3.58 -12.73 8.09
N LYS A 46 -4.28 -11.77 8.69
CA LYS A 46 -4.94 -11.95 9.99
C LYS A 46 -6.32 -12.59 9.88
N SER A 47 -6.85 -12.74 8.66
CA SER A 47 -8.12 -13.44 8.43
C SER A 47 -8.05 -14.88 8.92
N SER A 48 -9.19 -15.43 9.37
CA SER A 48 -9.27 -16.80 9.85
C SER A 48 -8.78 -17.77 8.78
N HIS A 49 -7.76 -18.57 9.09
CA HIS A 49 -7.14 -19.53 8.17
C HIS A 49 -6.64 -18.93 6.84
N HIS A 50 -6.27 -17.64 6.82
CA HIS A 50 -5.77 -16.92 5.64
C HIS A 50 -6.71 -16.98 4.44
N THR A 51 -8.02 -17.13 4.66
CA THR A 51 -9.01 -17.30 3.58
C THR A 51 -8.99 -16.16 2.58
N ASP A 52 -8.78 -14.92 3.03
CA ASP A 52 -8.73 -13.78 2.13
C ASP A 52 -7.42 -13.72 1.35
N LEU A 53 -6.30 -14.11 1.97
CA LEU A 53 -5.00 -14.20 1.30
C LEU A 53 -4.99 -15.31 0.24
N LEU A 54 -5.65 -16.44 0.53
CA LEU A 54 -5.77 -17.58 -0.41
C LEU A 54 -6.53 -17.23 -1.68
N LYS A 55 -7.52 -16.31 -1.62
CA LYS A 55 -8.23 -15.82 -2.81
C LYS A 55 -7.33 -15.05 -3.77
N LEU A 56 -6.20 -14.54 -3.29
CA LEU A 56 -5.23 -13.77 -4.06
C LEU A 56 -4.09 -14.65 -4.60
N ALA A 57 -4.04 -15.94 -4.26
CA ALA A 57 -2.96 -16.81 -4.72
C ALA A 57 -2.99 -16.99 -6.24
N LYS A 58 -1.85 -16.75 -6.90
CA LYS A 58 -1.72 -16.92 -8.36
C LYS A 58 -1.69 -18.39 -8.79
N ASP A 59 -1.14 -19.26 -7.95
CA ASP A 59 -0.92 -20.67 -8.26
C ASP A 59 -0.92 -21.55 -7.00
N THR A 60 -0.94 -22.87 -7.19
CA THR A 60 -0.94 -23.87 -6.11
C THR A 60 0.30 -23.78 -5.22
N LYS A 61 1.47 -23.39 -5.76
CA LYS A 61 2.70 -23.18 -4.97
C LYS A 61 2.47 -22.05 -3.95
N THR A 62 1.89 -20.95 -4.41
CA THR A 62 1.58 -19.78 -3.58
C THR A 62 0.50 -20.12 -2.54
N GLU A 63 -0.53 -20.87 -2.91
CA GLU A 63 -1.52 -21.35 -1.93
C GLU A 63 -0.87 -22.18 -0.80
N GLN A 64 0.00 -23.12 -1.16
CA GLN A 64 0.70 -23.95 -0.18
C GLN A 64 1.61 -23.14 0.74
N PHE A 65 2.26 -22.11 0.20
CA PHE A 65 3.02 -21.14 1.00
C PHE A 65 2.11 -20.39 1.97
N ILE A 66 1.01 -19.81 1.48
CA ILE A 66 0.06 -19.02 2.29
C ILE A 66 -0.48 -19.84 3.48
N ARG A 67 -0.76 -21.12 3.29
CA ARG A 67 -1.24 -22.01 4.36
C ARG A 67 -0.22 -22.23 5.48
N LYS A 68 1.08 -22.02 5.20
CA LYS A 68 2.18 -22.21 6.14
C LYS A 68 2.59 -20.92 6.85
N ILE A 69 2.12 -19.75 6.38
CA ILE A 69 2.43 -18.46 6.99
C ILE A 69 2.03 -18.48 8.47
N PRO A 70 2.89 -18.05 9.40
CA PRO A 70 2.50 -17.89 10.80
C PRO A 70 1.39 -16.85 10.98
N LYS A 71 0.43 -17.06 11.88
CA LYS A 71 -0.66 -16.09 12.14
C LYS A 71 -0.17 -14.72 12.63
N ASN A 72 1.04 -14.66 13.21
CA ASN A 72 1.69 -13.44 13.67
C ASN A 72 2.65 -12.84 12.63
N ALA A 73 2.76 -13.43 11.44
CA ALA A 73 3.57 -12.88 10.37
C ALA A 73 2.98 -11.56 9.87
N GLN A 74 3.87 -10.69 9.37
CA GLN A 74 3.53 -9.38 8.88
C GLN A 74 4.20 -9.16 7.52
N PHE A 75 3.42 -8.66 6.57
CA PHE A 75 3.95 -8.12 5.32
C PHE A 75 4.64 -6.79 5.59
N SER A 76 5.83 -6.62 5.02
CA SER A 76 6.68 -5.45 5.20
C SER A 76 7.53 -5.21 3.97
N GLU A 77 8.15 -4.03 3.90
CA GLU A 77 9.09 -3.66 2.83
C GLU A 77 8.46 -3.72 1.44
N THR A 78 7.18 -3.33 1.32
CA THR A 78 6.56 -3.18 0.01
C THR A 78 7.31 -2.12 -0.80
N SER A 79 7.89 -2.55 -1.91
CA SER A 79 8.63 -1.72 -2.85
C SER A 79 7.72 -0.64 -3.41
N GLY A 80 8.32 0.41 -3.96
CA GLY A 80 7.59 1.27 -4.89
C GLY A 80 7.18 0.55 -6.18
N PHE A 81 6.41 1.20 -7.04
CA PHE A 81 5.99 0.68 -8.35
C PHE A 81 7.19 0.16 -9.17
N GLN A 82 7.16 -1.12 -9.55
CA GLN A 82 8.26 -1.81 -10.28
C GLN A 82 8.01 -1.93 -11.79
N GLY A 83 6.88 -1.42 -12.29
CA GLY A 83 6.49 -1.54 -13.70
C GLY A 83 5.05 -1.99 -13.87
N GLY A 84 4.56 -1.94 -15.11
CA GLY A 84 3.16 -2.22 -15.44
C GLY A 84 2.54 -1.11 -16.29
N SER A 85 1.21 -1.01 -16.23
CA SER A 85 0.42 0.03 -16.88
C SER A 85 0.04 1.13 -15.87
N LYS A 86 -0.70 2.16 -16.32
CA LYS A 86 -1.27 3.16 -15.42
C LYS A 86 -2.32 2.57 -14.46
N HIS A 87 -2.91 1.42 -14.79
CA HIS A 87 -4.00 0.80 -14.05
C HIS A 87 -3.60 -0.53 -13.40
N ASP A 88 -2.49 -1.14 -13.83
CA ASP A 88 -1.97 -2.39 -13.29
C ASP A 88 -0.50 -2.19 -12.92
N GLY A 89 -0.16 -2.35 -11.64
CA GLY A 89 1.19 -2.19 -11.15
C GLY A 89 1.76 -3.47 -10.55
N LEU A 90 3.06 -3.64 -10.75
CA LEU A 90 3.85 -4.68 -10.12
C LEU A 90 4.54 -4.10 -8.88
N TYR A 91 4.36 -4.78 -7.77
CA TYR A 91 4.98 -4.44 -6.49
C TYR A 91 5.64 -5.69 -5.92
N VAL A 92 6.61 -5.50 -5.04
CA VAL A 92 7.29 -6.59 -4.34
C VAL A 92 7.17 -6.32 -2.85
N THR A 93 6.87 -7.34 -2.06
CA THR A 93 6.81 -7.25 -0.60
C THR A 93 7.52 -8.44 0.03
N ALA A 94 7.72 -8.40 1.35
CA ALA A 94 8.32 -9.49 2.11
C ALA A 94 7.41 -9.95 3.24
N ILE A 95 7.33 -11.27 3.44
CA ILE A 95 6.71 -11.88 4.61
C ILE A 95 7.48 -13.16 5.01
N ASP A 96 7.74 -13.32 6.30
CA ASP A 96 8.37 -14.54 6.85
C ASP A 96 9.63 -14.96 6.08
N HIS A 97 10.54 -14.00 5.81
CA HIS A 97 11.77 -14.19 5.02
C HIS A 97 11.59 -14.58 3.55
N HIS A 98 10.37 -14.51 3.01
CA HIS A 98 10.10 -14.76 1.59
C HIS A 98 9.76 -13.47 0.86
N THR A 99 10.30 -13.32 -0.34
CA THR A 99 9.96 -12.25 -1.27
C THR A 99 8.73 -12.66 -2.08
N ILE A 100 7.77 -11.74 -2.17
CA ILE A 100 6.45 -11.96 -2.74
C ILE A 100 6.22 -10.90 -3.82
N ASP A 101 5.92 -11.36 -5.03
CA ASP A 101 5.50 -10.47 -6.11
C ASP A 101 3.98 -10.25 -6.02
N LEU A 102 3.55 -9.01 -6.26
CA LEU A 102 2.17 -8.56 -6.16
C LEU A 102 1.73 -7.96 -7.50
N ASP A 103 0.56 -8.40 -7.97
CA ASP A 103 -0.19 -7.71 -9.00
C ASP A 103 -1.21 -6.80 -8.31
N VAL A 104 -1.20 -5.52 -8.64
CA VAL A 104 -2.04 -4.49 -8.00
C VAL A 104 -2.78 -3.72 -9.09
N GLU A 105 -4.08 -3.47 -8.89
CA GLU A 105 -4.91 -2.70 -9.81
C GLU A 105 -5.36 -1.39 -9.17
N GLN A 106 -5.34 -0.30 -9.94
CA GLN A 106 -5.91 0.98 -9.54
C GLN A 106 -7.44 0.97 -9.78
N THR A 107 -8.22 0.87 -8.70
CA THR A 107 -9.70 0.79 -8.77
C THR A 107 -10.39 2.14 -8.59
N GLY A 108 -9.65 3.19 -8.25
CA GLY A 108 -10.15 4.55 -8.07
C GLY A 108 -9.00 5.56 -8.18
N ARG A 109 -9.29 6.87 -8.14
CA ARG A 109 -8.25 7.91 -8.34
C ARG A 109 -7.04 7.74 -7.42
N THR A 110 -7.26 7.30 -6.18
CA THR A 110 -6.23 7.10 -5.16
C THR A 110 -6.31 5.70 -4.53
N THR A 111 -7.11 4.81 -5.11
CA THR A 111 -7.41 3.50 -4.52
C THR A 111 -6.71 2.40 -5.31
N TRP A 112 -5.88 1.63 -4.62
CA TRP A 112 -5.17 0.48 -5.15
C TRP A 112 -5.64 -0.81 -4.47
N ARG A 113 -5.74 -1.90 -5.24
CA ARG A 113 -6.18 -3.21 -4.76
C ARG A 113 -5.19 -4.28 -5.16
N VAL A 114 -4.77 -5.12 -4.22
CA VAL A 114 -4.01 -6.33 -4.55
C VAL A 114 -4.93 -7.33 -5.23
N THR A 115 -4.59 -7.75 -6.44
CA THR A 115 -5.39 -8.71 -7.22
C THR A 115 -4.76 -10.10 -7.22
N LYS A 116 -3.43 -10.19 -7.23
CA LYS A 116 -2.71 -11.47 -7.15
C LYS A 116 -1.43 -11.37 -6.31
N ILE A 117 -1.05 -12.52 -5.76
CA ILE A 117 0.14 -12.76 -4.98
C ILE A 117 0.87 -13.96 -5.59
N SER A 118 2.19 -13.88 -5.74
CA SER A 118 3.02 -15.03 -6.11
C SER A 118 4.32 -15.08 -5.33
N VAL A 119 4.70 -16.28 -4.88
CA VAL A 119 6.00 -16.49 -4.23
C VAL A 119 7.09 -16.50 -5.28
N ARG A 120 8.00 -15.54 -5.19
CA ARG A 120 9.15 -15.43 -6.10
C ARG A 120 10.02 -16.68 -5.95
N SER A 121 10.29 -17.35 -7.08
CA SER A 121 11.09 -18.58 -7.14
C SER A 121 12.58 -18.31 -6.98
#